data_AF-A0A382CTM7-F1
#
_entry.id   AF-A0A382CTM7-F1
#
_cell.length_a   1.000
_cell.length_b   1.000
_cell.length_c   1.000
_cell.angle_alpha   90.00
_cell.angle_beta   90.00
_cell.angle_gamma   90.00
#
_symmetry.space_group_name_H-M   'P 1'
#
loop_
_entity.id
_entity.type
_entity.pdbx_description
1 polymer ?
#
loop_
_entity_poly.entity_id
_entity_poly.type
_entity_poly.pdbx_seq_one_letter_code
_entity_poly.pdbx_strand_id
1 'polypeptide(L)'
;VEEKIVEFPATAISLVDRFRRPLRDLRISVMDRCNFRCPYCMPEDKYHKDFRFLTTAQRLSFTEIIRLARIFANFGVHKLRITGGEPLLRANLQDLIGDLGRIDGIDDI
;
A
#
# COMPACT_ATOMS: atom_id res chain seq x y z
N VAL A 1 19.66 -6.82 18.44
CA VAL A 1 19.05 -5.58 17.90
C VAL A 1 17.79 -5.37 18.69
N GLU A 2 17.79 -4.43 19.64
CA GLU A 2 16.62 -4.12 20.47
C GLU A 2 15.50 -3.64 19.56
N GLU A 3 14.50 -4.49 19.35
CA GLU A 3 13.21 -4.06 18.84
C GLU A 3 12.61 -3.14 19.90
N LYS A 4 12.80 -1.82 19.75
CA LYS A 4 12.00 -0.84 20.46
C LYS A 4 10.56 -1.07 20.06
N ILE A 5 9.82 -1.77 20.92
CA ILE A 5 8.38 -1.88 20.84
C ILE A 5 7.84 -0.46 20.99
N VAL A 6 7.38 0.12 19.88
CA VAL A 6 6.67 1.40 19.91
C VAL A 6 5.31 1.10 20.52
N GLU A 7 5.10 1.49 21.77
CA GLU A 7 3.80 1.40 22.42
C GLU A 7 2.84 2.40 21.75
N PHE A 8 1.85 1.88 21.04
CA PHE A 8 0.79 2.70 20.43
C PHE A 8 -0.35 2.88 21.45
N PRO A 9 -0.88 4.10 21.64
CA PRO A 9 -2.02 4.33 22.53
C PRO A 9 -3.23 3.52 22.05
N ALA A 10 -3.92 2.88 23.00
CA ALA A 10 -5.06 1.98 22.74
C ALA A 10 -6.30 2.68 22.15
N THR A 11 -6.34 4.01 22.18
CA THR A 11 -7.39 4.83 21.56
C THR A 11 -6.88 5.34 20.23
N ALA A 12 -7.61 5.09 19.14
CA ALA A 12 -7.27 5.59 17.80
C ALA A 12 -7.09 7.11 17.82
N ILE A 13 -5.84 7.56 17.90
CA ILE A 13 -5.50 8.98 17.76
C ILE A 13 -5.54 9.25 16.27
N SER A 14 -6.53 10.01 15.81
CA SER A 14 -6.56 10.48 14.44
C SER A 14 -5.33 11.37 14.22
N LEU A 15 -4.35 10.85 13.49
CA LEU A 15 -3.17 11.62 13.13
C LEU A 15 -3.60 12.70 12.15
N VAL A 16 -3.23 13.95 12.45
CA VAL A 16 -3.53 15.09 11.57
C VAL A 16 -2.25 15.70 11.04
N ASP A 17 -2.31 16.19 9.80
CA ASP A 17 -1.22 16.97 9.24
C ASP A 17 -1.24 18.44 9.72
N ARG A 18 -0.33 19.26 9.19
CA ARG A 18 -0.22 20.70 9.55
C ARG A 18 -1.45 21.52 9.15
N PHE A 19 -2.24 21.05 8.19
CA PHE A 19 -3.50 21.65 7.77
C PHE A 19 -4.71 21.04 8.50
N ARG A 20 -4.47 20.24 9.55
CA ARG A 20 -5.50 19.59 10.37
C ARG A 20 -6.36 18.58 9.59
N ARG A 21 -5.84 18.01 8.51
CA ARG A 21 -6.52 16.96 7.75
C ARG A 21 -6.24 15.60 8.40
N PRO A 22 -7.27 14.76 8.66
CA PRO A 22 -7.07 13.45 9.27
C PRO A 22 -6.46 12.47 8.28
N LEU A 23 -5.61 11.58 8.80
CA LEU A 23 -5.08 10.44 8.06
C LEU A 23 -6.17 9.37 7.92
N ARG A 24 -6.76 9.27 6.72
CA ARG A 24 -7.99 8.49 6.48
C ARG A 24 -7.81 7.33 5.50
N ASP A 25 -7.12 7.59 4.39
CA ASP A 25 -6.99 6.68 3.26
C ASP A 25 -5.52 6.28 3.09
N LEU A 26 -5.24 4.98 2.97
CA LEU A 26 -3.93 4.46 2.63
C LEU A 26 -3.95 3.87 1.21
N ARG A 27 -3.28 4.54 0.29
CA ARG A 27 -3.10 4.06 -1.09
C ARG A 27 -1.85 3.19 -1.17
N ILE A 28 -2.02 1.91 -1.46
CA ILE A 28 -0.94 0.92 -1.50
C ILE A 28 -0.62 0.62 -2.96
N SER A 29 0.57 0.99 -3.40
CA SER A 29 1.09 0.61 -4.72
C SER A 29 1.77 -0.75 -4.62
N VAL A 30 1.16 -1.79 -5.20
CA VAL A 30 1.64 -3.16 -5.10
C VAL A 30 2.60 -3.56 -6.22
N MET A 31 2.61 -2.82 -7.33
CA MET A 31 3.42 -3.14 -8.51
C MET A 31 3.69 -1.88 -9.32
N ASP A 32 4.82 -1.81 -10.00
CA ASP A 32 5.21 -0.69 -10.88
C ASP A 32 5.01 -0.99 -12.38
N ARG A 33 4.72 -2.25 -12.71
CA ARG A 33 4.39 -2.71 -14.06
C ARG A 33 2.90 -2.53 -14.37
N CYS A 34 2.62 -2.22 -15.64
CA CYS A 34 1.28 -2.19 -16.21
C CYS A 34 1.29 -2.95 -17.55
N ASN A 35 0.18 -3.57 -17.89
CA ASN A 35 -0.04 -4.20 -19.20
C ASN A 35 -0.37 -3.18 -20.30
N PHE A 36 -0.68 -1.93 -19.94
CA PHE A 36 -0.93 -0.84 -20.87
C PHE A 36 0.22 0.17 -20.92
N ARG A 37 0.21 0.99 -21.98
CA ARG A 37 1.14 2.12 -22.22
C ARG A 37 0.38 3.40 -22.50
N CYS A 38 -0.47 3.80 -21.56
CA CYS A 38 -1.29 5.00 -21.70
C CYS A 38 -0.39 6.24 -21.85
N PRO A 39 -0.60 7.10 -22.88
CA PRO A 39 0.28 8.24 -23.15
C PRO A 39 0.45 9.23 -22.00
N TYR A 40 -0.58 9.36 -21.15
CA TYR A 40 -0.58 10.27 -20.00
C TYR A 40 -0.03 9.65 -18.70
N CYS A 41 0.31 8.36 -18.70
CA CYS A 41 0.71 7.62 -17.49
C CYS A 41 2.04 6.89 -17.70
N MET A 42 2.06 5.91 -18.61
CA MET A 42 3.23 5.10 -18.94
C MET A 42 3.48 5.12 -20.44
N PRO A 43 3.94 6.26 -21.00
CA PRO A 43 4.15 6.37 -22.43
C PRO A 43 5.29 5.45 -22.90
N GLU A 44 5.13 4.88 -24.10
CA GLU A 44 6.01 3.82 -24.61
C GLU A 44 7.45 4.28 -24.87
N ASP A 45 7.64 5.55 -25.22
CA ASP A 45 8.96 6.17 -25.41
C ASP A 45 9.84 6.11 -24.14
N LYS A 46 9.21 6.14 -22.96
CA LYS A 46 9.90 6.04 -21.66
C LYS A 46 9.85 4.64 -21.07
N TYR A 47 8.69 3.99 -21.12
CA TYR A 47 8.46 2.66 -20.53
C TYR A 47 8.53 1.55 -21.59
N HIS A 48 9.53 1.63 -22.45
CA HIS A 48 9.77 0.66 -23.52
C HIS A 48 10.17 -0.73 -22.96
N LYS A 49 10.30 -1.72 -23.84
CA LYS A 49 10.63 -3.11 -23.50
C LYS A 49 11.88 -3.27 -22.60
N ASP A 50 12.88 -2.41 -22.79
CA ASP A 50 14.15 -2.47 -22.04
C ASP A 50 14.11 -1.64 -20.74
N PHE A 51 12.97 -1.04 -20.38
CA PHE A 51 12.83 -0.29 -19.14
C PHE A 51 12.96 -1.22 -17.93
N ARG A 52 13.82 -0.86 -16.99
CA ARG A 52 14.10 -1.66 -15.80
C ARG A 52 13.11 -1.33 -14.68
N PHE A 53 12.05 -2.13 -14.61
CA PHE A 53 11.14 -2.15 -13.47
C PHE A 53 11.79 -2.74 -12.22
N LEU A 54 11.17 -2.49 -11.07
CA LEU A 54 11.57 -3.06 -9.79
C LEU A 54 11.62 -4.59 -9.87
N THR A 55 12.65 -5.14 -9.25
CA THR A 55 12.75 -6.58 -9.00
C THR A 55 11.80 -6.98 -7.87
N THR A 56 11.59 -8.28 -7.69
CA THR A 56 10.77 -8.78 -6.57
C THR A 56 11.35 -8.40 -5.21
N ALA A 57 12.68 -8.42 -5.05
CA ALA A 57 13.35 -8.07 -3.79
C ALA A 57 13.27 -6.58 -3.44
N GLN A 58 13.03 -5.71 -4.43
CA GLN A 58 12.89 -4.26 -4.20
C GLN A 58 11.46 -3.84 -3.88
N ARG A 59 10.49 -4.76 -3.98
CA ARG A 59 9.08 -4.50 -3.65
C ARG A 59 8.80 -5.00 -2.25
N LEU A 60 7.93 -4.28 -1.52
CA LEU A 60 7.43 -4.75 -0.23
C LEU A 60 6.72 -6.09 -0.40
N SER A 61 7.10 -7.04 0.43
CA SER A 61 6.39 -8.30 0.62
C SER A 61 4.97 -8.05 1.14
N PHE A 62 4.09 -9.04 1.00
CA PHE A 62 2.74 -8.94 1.57
C PHE A 62 2.76 -8.80 3.09
N THR A 63 3.67 -9.52 3.77
CA THR A 63 3.86 -9.39 5.22
C THR A 63 4.20 -7.97 5.64
N GLU A 64 5.09 -7.29 4.91
CA GLU A 64 5.44 -5.90 5.18
C GLU A 64 4.25 -4.95 4.92
N ILE A 65 3.50 -5.16 3.84
CA ILE A 65 2.31 -4.38 3.52
C ILE A 65 1.25 -4.52 4.62
N ILE A 66 0.96 -5.76 5.05
CA ILE A 66 -0.01 -6.05 6.11
C ILE A 66 0.43 -5.41 7.43
N ARG A 67 1.71 -5.52 7.78
CA ARG A 67 2.28 -4.86 8.97
C ARG A 67 2.06 -3.35 8.93
N LEU A 68 2.37 -2.71 7.80
CA LEU A 68 2.17 -1.26 7.64
C LEU A 68 0.69 -0.90 7.73
N ALA A 69 -0.19 -1.64 7.05
CA ALA A 69 -1.64 -1.38 7.09
C ALA A 69 -2.20 -1.43 8.51
N ARG A 70 -1.78 -2.40 9.34
CA ARG A 70 -2.15 -2.48 10.77
C ARG A 70 -1.68 -1.27 11.55
N ILE A 71 -0.42 -0.85 11.35
CA ILE A 71 0.12 0.34 12.02
C ILE A 71 -0.69 1.58 11.63
N PHE A 72 -1.02 1.74 10.35
CA PHE A 72 -1.80 2.87 9.85
C PHE A 72 -3.26 2.86 10.34
N ALA A 73 -3.88 1.69 10.48
CA ALA A 73 -5.22 1.54 11.04
C ALA A 73 -5.29 2.12 12.46
N ASN A 74 -4.27 1.87 13.28
CA ASN A 74 -4.16 2.44 14.63
C ASN A 74 -4.05 3.98 14.65
N PHE A 75 -3.70 4.62 13.53
CA PHE A 75 -3.60 6.08 13.37
C PHE A 75 -4.83 6.72 12.70
N GLY A 76 -5.90 5.96 12.47
CA GLY A 76 -7.17 6.46 11.96
C GLY A 76 -7.44 6.16 10.47
N VAL A 77 -6.55 5.42 9.81
CA VAL A 77 -6.85 4.90 8.46
C VAL A 77 -7.95 3.85 8.57
N HIS A 78 -9.00 4.01 7.78
CA HIS A 78 -10.08 3.03 7.67
C HIS A 78 -10.39 2.63 6.23
N LYS A 79 -9.77 3.30 5.25
CA LYS A 79 -9.90 2.98 3.83
C LYS A 79 -8.55 2.62 3.24
N LEU A 80 -8.46 1.43 2.67
CA LEU A 80 -7.33 1.03 1.84
C LEU A 80 -7.70 1.24 0.37
N ARG A 81 -6.70 1.51 -0.47
CA ARG A 81 -6.88 1.49 -1.93
C ARG A 81 -5.70 0.81 -2.57
N ILE A 82 -5.96 -0.33 -3.19
CA ILE A 82 -4.94 -1.10 -3.89
C ILE A 82 -4.72 -0.57 -5.29
N THR A 83 -3.46 -0.27 -5.61
CA THR A 83 -3.03 0.37 -6.86
C THR A 83 -1.67 -0.15 -7.30
N GLY A 84 -1.10 0.42 -8.35
CA GLY A 84 0.21 0.07 -8.86
C GLY A 84 0.48 0.82 -10.16
N GLY A 85 1.09 0.11 -11.11
CA GLY A 85 0.62 0.10 -12.50
C GLY A 85 -0.71 -0.65 -12.56
N GLU A 86 -0.69 -1.91 -13.01
CA GLU A 86 -1.87 -2.78 -12.98
C GLU A 86 -1.77 -3.77 -11.81
N PRO A 87 -2.56 -3.60 -10.73
CA PRO A 87 -2.51 -4.47 -9.55
C PRO A 87 -2.67 -5.95 -9.87
N LEU A 88 -3.55 -6.29 -10.83
CA LEU A 88 -3.89 -7.68 -11.17
C LEU A 88 -2.74 -8.47 -11.78
N LEU A 89 -1.65 -7.80 -12.18
CA LEU A 89 -0.41 -8.46 -12.61
C LEU A 89 0.40 -9.02 -11.44
N ARG A 90 0.10 -8.64 -10.19
CA ARG A 90 0.78 -9.18 -9.01
C ARG A 90 0.15 -10.53 -8.64
N ALA A 91 0.94 -11.58 -8.80
CA ALA A 91 0.57 -12.92 -8.37
C ALA A 91 0.12 -12.94 -6.90
N ASN A 92 -0.90 -13.74 -6.61
CA ASN A 92 -1.46 -13.96 -5.28
C ASN A 92 -2.06 -12.71 -4.62
N LEU A 93 -2.46 -11.69 -5.40
CA LEU A 93 -3.04 -10.48 -4.85
C LEU A 93 -4.28 -10.76 -3.98
N GLN A 94 -5.09 -11.77 -4.32
CA GLN A 94 -6.28 -12.15 -3.55
C GLN A 94 -5.94 -12.53 -2.09
N ASP A 95 -4.77 -13.11 -1.86
CA ASP A 95 -4.32 -13.49 -0.51
C ASP A 95 -4.04 -12.23 0.31
N LEU A 96 -3.38 -11.24 -0.30
CA LEU A 96 -3.19 -9.92 0.31
C LEU A 96 -4.53 -9.26 0.64
N ILE A 97 -5.49 -9.26 -0.28
CA ILE A 97 -6.83 -8.67 -0.03
C ILE A 97 -7.51 -9.36 1.16
N GLY A 98 -7.47 -10.70 1.21
CA GLY A 98 -8.04 -11.47 2.31
C GLY A 98 -7.41 -11.15 3.67
N ASP A 99 -6.10 -10.97 3.73
CA ASP A 99 -5.40 -10.60 4.96
C ASP A 99 -5.62 -9.14 5.38
N LEU A 100 -5.72 -8.22 4.41
CA LEU A 100 -6.04 -6.82 4.69
C LEU A 100 -7.48 -6.66 5.20
N GLY A 101 -8.43 -7.43 4.67
CA GLY A 101 -9.83 -7.42 5.11
C GLY A 101 -10.06 -7.96 6.53
N ARG A 102 -9.02 -8.54 7.16
CA ARG A 102 -9.04 -9.00 8.55
C ARG A 102 -8.43 -7.99 9.53
N ILE A 103 -8.03 -6.81 9.06
CA ILE A 103 -7.45 -5.78 9.92
C ILE A 103 -8.58 -5.01 10.58
N ASP A 104 -8.64 -5.05 11.91
CA ASP A 104 -9.59 -4.26 12.70
C ASP A 104 -9.44 -2.76 12.40
N GLY A 105 -10.58 -2.08 12.19
CA GLY A 105 -10.64 -0.65 11.87
C GLY A 105 -10.54 -0.33 10.37
N ILE A 106 -10.38 -1.32 9.49
CA ILE A 106 -10.51 -1.14 8.04
C ILE A 106 -11.95 -1.49 7.60
N ASP A 107 -12.63 -0.50 7.04
CA ASP A 107 -14.03 -0.60 6.61
C ASP A 107 -14.17 -0.79 5.09
N ASP A 108 -13.16 -0.37 4.32
CA ASP A 108 -13.20 -0.31 2.85
C ASP A 108 -11.83 -0.61 2.24
N ILE A 109 -11.80 -1.39 1.15
CA ILE A 109 -10.59 -1.81 0.42
C ILE A 109 -10.78 -1.63 -1.09
#